data_AF-A0AAD7CG45-F1
#
_entry.id   AF-A0AAD7CG45-F1
#
_cell.length_a   1.000
_cell.length_b   1.000
_cell.length_c   1.000
_cell.angle_alpha   90.00
_cell.angle_beta   90.00
_cell.angle_gamma   90.00
#
_symmetry.space_group_name_H-M   'P 1'
#
loop_
_entity.id
_entity.type
_entity.pdbx_description
1 polymer ?
#
loop_
_entity_poly.entity_id
_entity_poly.type
_entity_poly.pdbx_seq_one_letter_code
_entity_poly.pdbx_strand_id
1 'polypeptide(L)'
;MPKLRVLAGPSPDELVDITASVNTNTPHAIATDAWEGQLVVFIKNFNGTEDGDAAEYFGRSDRAGITWSIQTQGRFLSPRSSDDVLFGNIFERPLKLPWGTGAALKFMKYVDPTLSHDLTCTASQKPWALSPLVATMPHLRHGRLPPSSPSCDDTDIADPPFPPQRSLTDDTSSLHLAAPPDIPTRLRSGSPSSSSSSSSTASSRSSRSSDSKKSKKKNKAMQDGVPRSMNSQQRRSYFSSEAHRQAVWLGPEDLITTDFCYGFLEFAPSLRLRLPGGLGFDLARYWDGQGVRFVCCERRQVSTFDHALPVHEPEGSEYEEKEHEGGTGDGEDPWGRVFWCVSIEMGDETDEA
;
A
#
# COMPACT_ATOMS: atom_id res chain seq x y z
N MET A 1 23.37 -22.86 4.79
CA MET A 1 22.19 -22.07 5.23
C MET A 1 21.80 -21.27 4.01
N PRO A 2 20.57 -21.46 3.51
CA PRO A 2 20.14 -20.75 2.30
C PRO A 2 20.20 -19.25 2.53
N LYS A 3 20.85 -18.54 1.62
CA LYS A 3 20.98 -17.08 1.64
C LYS A 3 19.67 -16.46 1.15
N LEU A 4 19.32 -15.29 1.66
CA LEU A 4 18.22 -14.50 1.13
C LEU A 4 18.67 -13.78 -0.13
N ARG A 5 17.77 -13.74 -1.12
CA ARG A 5 17.88 -12.96 -2.33
C ARG A 5 16.76 -11.93 -2.35
N VAL A 6 17.09 -10.71 -2.76
CA VAL A 6 16.12 -9.61 -2.86
C VAL A 6 16.13 -9.09 -4.29
N LEU A 7 14.94 -9.06 -4.89
CA LEU A 7 14.73 -8.53 -6.23
C LEU A 7 13.82 -7.31 -6.18
N ALA A 8 13.99 -6.38 -7.12
CA ALA A 8 13.11 -5.24 -7.29
C ALA A 8 12.92 -4.88 -8.76
N GLY A 9 11.79 -4.26 -9.11
CA GLY A 9 11.50 -3.87 -10.49
C GLY A 9 10.10 -3.27 -10.67
N PRO A 10 9.73 -2.86 -11.89
CA PRO A 10 8.44 -2.23 -12.17
C PRO A 10 7.25 -3.19 -12.08
N SER A 11 7.48 -4.50 -12.25
CA SER A 11 6.45 -5.53 -12.23
C SER A 11 6.98 -6.85 -11.65
N PRO A 12 6.11 -7.81 -11.28
CA PRO A 12 6.54 -9.13 -10.81
C PRO A 12 7.35 -9.94 -11.85
N ASP A 13 7.21 -9.61 -13.13
CA ASP A 13 7.86 -10.32 -14.25
C ASP A 13 9.16 -9.63 -14.70
N GLU A 14 9.41 -8.40 -14.26
CA GLU A 14 10.57 -7.57 -14.63
C GLU A 14 11.42 -7.23 -13.40
N LEU A 15 11.81 -8.26 -12.65
CA LEU A 15 12.59 -8.10 -11.43
C LEU A 15 14.10 -8.24 -11.69
N VAL A 16 14.89 -7.36 -11.09
CA VAL A 16 16.37 -7.43 -11.09
C VAL A 16 16.90 -7.69 -9.69
N ASP A 17 18.06 -8.34 -9.61
CA ASP A 17 18.71 -8.66 -8.33
C ASP A 17 19.32 -7.41 -7.69
N ILE A 18 18.84 -7.07 -6.49
CA ILE A 18 19.33 -5.95 -5.68
C ILE A 18 19.98 -6.42 -4.37
N THR A 19 20.28 -7.72 -4.24
CA THR A 19 20.81 -8.34 -3.01
C THR A 19 22.06 -7.63 -2.49
N ALA A 20 22.92 -7.14 -3.39
CA ALA A 20 24.14 -6.41 -3.03
C ALA A 20 23.89 -5.01 -2.43
N SER A 21 22.72 -4.41 -2.70
CA SER A 21 22.34 -3.08 -2.19
C SER A 21 21.50 -3.14 -0.92
N VAL A 22 20.99 -4.32 -0.54
CA VAL A 22 20.26 -4.52 0.72
C VAL A 22 21.16 -4.12 1.89
N ASN A 23 20.58 -3.48 2.90
CA ASN A 23 21.30 -2.96 4.07
C ASN A 23 22.31 -1.84 3.76
N THR A 24 22.20 -1.20 2.59
CA THR A 24 22.96 0.01 2.25
C THR A 24 22.03 1.19 2.01
N ASN A 25 22.55 2.40 2.15
CA ASN A 25 21.87 3.63 1.76
C ASN A 25 21.92 3.92 0.25
N THR A 26 22.22 2.92 -0.59
CA THR A 26 22.24 3.06 -2.05
C THR A 26 20.86 2.74 -2.62
N PRO A 27 20.10 3.74 -3.12
CA PRO A 27 18.75 3.51 -3.63
C PRO A 27 18.76 2.78 -4.97
N HIS A 28 17.76 1.92 -5.17
CA HIS A 28 17.44 1.30 -6.45
C HIS A 28 16.33 2.09 -7.13
N ALA A 29 16.61 2.67 -8.31
CA ALA A 29 15.65 3.45 -9.07
C ALA A 29 14.70 2.57 -9.89
N ILE A 30 13.42 2.96 -9.95
CA ILE A 30 12.38 2.34 -10.75
C ILE A 30 11.62 3.44 -11.48
N ALA A 31 11.64 3.41 -12.81
CA ALA A 31 10.97 4.37 -13.67
C ALA A 31 10.14 3.66 -14.75
N THR A 32 8.92 4.14 -14.96
CA THR A 32 7.94 3.65 -15.95
C THR A 32 7.18 4.85 -16.53
N ASP A 33 6.24 4.60 -17.44
CA ASP A 33 5.28 5.59 -17.94
C ASP A 33 4.29 6.10 -16.86
N ALA A 34 4.13 5.38 -15.75
CA ALA A 34 3.14 5.69 -14.72
C ALA A 34 3.72 6.06 -13.35
N TRP A 35 5.00 5.74 -13.10
CA TRP A 35 5.68 5.91 -11.82
C TRP A 35 7.15 6.24 -12.03
N GLU A 36 7.66 7.15 -11.22
CA GLU A 36 9.08 7.45 -11.09
C GLU A 36 9.43 7.46 -9.60
N GLY A 37 10.43 6.68 -9.21
CA GLY A 37 10.85 6.62 -7.82
C GLY A 37 12.03 5.70 -7.58
N GLN A 38 12.26 5.42 -6.31
CA GLN A 38 13.39 4.65 -5.83
C GLN A 38 13.07 3.97 -4.50
N LEU A 39 13.81 2.92 -4.18
CA LEU A 39 13.63 2.16 -2.96
C LEU A 39 14.94 1.69 -2.33
N VAL A 40 14.89 1.43 -1.03
CA VAL A 40 15.93 0.70 -0.28
C VAL A 40 15.28 -0.35 0.61
N VAL A 41 16.02 -1.42 0.90
CA VAL A 41 15.55 -2.53 1.72
C VAL A 41 16.54 -2.77 2.84
N PHE A 42 16.03 -2.84 4.08
CA PHE A 42 16.79 -3.23 5.25
C PHE A 42 16.21 -4.51 5.83
N ILE A 43 17.05 -5.51 6.09
CA ILE A 43 16.68 -6.79 6.69
C ILE A 43 17.66 -7.09 7.81
N LYS A 44 17.14 -7.31 9.01
CA LYS A 44 17.93 -7.62 10.19
C LYS A 44 18.57 -9.01 10.05
N ASN A 45 19.84 -9.16 10.42
CA ASN A 45 20.64 -10.38 10.20
C ASN A 45 20.67 -10.89 8.75
N PHE A 46 20.63 -9.99 7.76
CA PHE A 46 20.64 -10.37 6.35
C PHE A 46 21.93 -11.12 5.99
N ASN A 47 21.79 -12.36 5.53
CA ASN A 47 22.89 -13.23 5.13
C ASN A 47 24.02 -13.35 6.17
N GLY A 48 23.68 -13.23 7.46
CA GLY A 48 24.64 -13.33 8.57
C GLY A 48 25.46 -12.06 8.82
N THR A 49 25.07 -10.92 8.26
CA THR A 49 25.76 -9.63 8.41
C THR A 49 24.85 -8.60 9.10
N GLU A 50 25.39 -7.84 10.05
CA GLU A 50 24.74 -6.69 10.71
C GLU A 50 25.75 -5.55 10.90
N ASP A 51 26.32 -5.06 9.80
CA ASP A 51 27.27 -3.94 9.82
C ASP A 51 26.72 -2.74 9.02
N GLY A 52 27.35 -1.57 9.20
CA GLY A 52 27.08 -0.39 8.38
C GLY A 52 25.69 0.23 8.56
N ASP A 53 25.04 0.58 7.44
CA ASP A 53 23.79 1.35 7.43
C ASP A 53 22.63 0.60 8.11
N ALA A 54 22.60 -0.73 8.04
CA ALA A 54 21.60 -1.51 8.76
C ALA A 54 21.74 -1.43 10.28
N ALA A 55 22.97 -1.45 10.80
CA ALA A 55 23.23 -1.30 12.23
C ALA A 55 22.79 0.09 12.71
N GLU A 56 22.98 1.12 11.88
CA GLU A 56 22.46 2.46 12.14
C GLU A 56 20.92 2.47 12.16
N TYR A 57 20.27 1.98 11.09
CA TYR A 57 18.81 1.99 10.96
C TYR A 57 18.11 1.23 12.10
N PHE A 58 18.52 -0.01 12.37
CA PHE A 58 17.93 -0.84 13.44
C PHE A 58 18.38 -0.41 14.85
N GLY A 59 19.45 0.38 14.96
CA GLY A 59 19.95 0.94 16.21
C GLY A 59 19.18 2.17 16.70
N ARG A 60 18.36 2.79 15.85
CA ARG A 60 17.55 3.96 16.23
C ARG A 60 16.52 3.59 17.28
N SER A 61 16.36 4.42 18.31
CA SER A 61 15.47 4.15 19.44
C SER A 61 13.99 4.01 19.02
N ASP A 62 13.58 4.71 17.97
CA ASP A 62 12.23 4.67 17.42
C ASP A 62 12.02 3.57 16.36
N ARG A 63 13.07 2.75 16.11
CA ARG A 63 13.02 1.51 15.33
C ARG A 63 13.28 0.28 16.22
N ALA A 64 13.22 0.44 17.54
CA ALA A 64 13.35 -0.66 18.48
C ALA A 64 12.34 -1.77 18.18
N GLY A 65 12.84 -2.99 18.00
CA GLY A 65 12.02 -4.17 17.69
C GLY A 65 11.67 -4.33 16.21
N ILE A 66 12.00 -3.38 15.34
CA ILE A 66 11.87 -3.54 13.88
C ILE A 66 12.93 -4.53 13.38
N THR A 67 12.53 -5.42 12.48
CA THR A 67 13.38 -6.50 11.95
C THR A 67 13.55 -6.43 10.44
N TRP A 68 12.79 -5.57 9.76
CA TRP A 68 12.91 -5.31 8.33
C TRP A 68 12.20 -4.01 7.95
N SER A 69 12.55 -3.45 6.81
CA SER A 69 11.98 -2.24 6.23
C SER A 69 12.10 -2.26 4.71
N ILE A 70 11.04 -1.83 4.03
CA ILE A 70 11.08 -1.41 2.62
C ILE A 70 10.74 0.07 2.61
N GLN A 71 11.70 0.91 2.25
CA GLN A 71 11.48 2.34 2.10
C GLN A 71 11.35 2.67 0.62
N THR A 72 10.42 3.56 0.29
CA THR A 72 10.23 4.04 -1.08
C THR A 72 10.08 5.55 -1.10
N GLN A 73 10.57 6.19 -2.16
CA GLN A 73 10.31 7.58 -2.47
C GLN A 73 9.98 7.70 -3.95
N GLY A 74 8.91 8.39 -4.30
CA GLY A 74 8.55 8.61 -5.70
C GLY A 74 7.21 9.29 -5.87
N ARG A 75 6.75 9.34 -7.12
CA ARG A 75 5.54 10.03 -7.54
C ARG A 75 4.88 9.32 -8.73
N PHE A 76 3.58 9.52 -8.87
CA PHE A 76 2.83 9.04 -10.03
C PHE A 76 2.91 10.05 -11.17
N LEU A 77 3.09 9.58 -12.41
CA LEU A 77 3.19 10.45 -13.58
C LEU A 77 1.83 10.86 -14.17
N SER A 78 0.75 10.25 -13.67
CA SER A 78 -0.64 10.62 -13.94
C SER A 78 -1.41 10.68 -12.61
N PRO A 79 -2.39 11.60 -12.45
CA PRO A 79 -3.21 11.66 -11.24
C PRO A 79 -3.93 10.34 -10.95
N ARG A 80 -3.85 9.87 -9.71
CA ARG A 80 -4.48 8.65 -9.20
C ARG A 80 -5.25 8.96 -7.93
N SER A 81 -6.49 8.48 -7.80
CA SER A 81 -7.19 8.49 -6.52
C SER A 81 -6.42 7.65 -5.50
N SER A 82 -6.27 8.15 -4.27
CA SER A 82 -5.60 7.38 -3.21
C SER A 82 -6.37 6.12 -2.80
N ASP A 83 -7.65 6.00 -3.19
CA ASP A 83 -8.45 4.79 -3.02
C ASP A 83 -8.03 3.65 -3.96
N ASP A 84 -7.46 4.01 -5.11
CA ASP A 84 -7.02 3.10 -6.15
C ASP A 84 -5.54 2.74 -6.04
N VAL A 85 -4.76 3.41 -5.20
CA VAL A 85 -3.37 3.06 -4.94
C VAL A 85 -3.30 2.05 -3.79
N LEU A 86 -3.00 0.81 -4.14
CA LEU A 86 -2.89 -0.30 -3.20
C LEU A 86 -1.43 -0.64 -2.92
N PHE A 87 -1.18 -1.14 -1.71
CA PHE A 87 0.07 -1.75 -1.33
C PHE A 87 -0.19 -3.04 -0.53
N GLY A 88 0.67 -4.04 -0.71
CA GLY A 88 0.64 -5.24 0.10
C GLY A 88 1.35 -6.40 -0.57
N ASN A 89 0.86 -7.61 -0.35
CA ASN A 89 1.48 -8.84 -0.79
C ASN A 89 0.69 -9.55 -1.88
N ILE A 90 1.43 -10.12 -2.83
CA ILE A 90 0.91 -11.08 -3.81
C ILE A 90 1.79 -12.33 -3.80
N PHE A 91 1.21 -13.46 -4.17
CA PHE A 91 1.87 -14.76 -4.19
C PHE A 91 1.66 -15.42 -5.55
N GLU A 92 2.67 -16.14 -6.05
CA GLU A 92 2.56 -16.83 -7.34
C GLU A 92 1.74 -18.11 -7.23
N ARG A 93 1.85 -18.81 -6.10
CA ARG A 93 1.25 -20.12 -5.88
C ARG A 93 0.41 -20.12 -4.60
N PRO A 94 -0.68 -20.91 -4.55
CA PRO A 94 -1.49 -21.08 -3.35
C PRO A 94 -0.66 -21.38 -2.09
N LEU A 95 -1.04 -20.76 -0.97
CA LEU A 95 -0.35 -20.92 0.31
C LEU A 95 -0.84 -22.16 1.05
N LYS A 96 0.09 -22.95 1.62
CA LYS A 96 -0.25 -24.05 2.54
C LYS A 96 -0.45 -23.47 3.93
N LEU A 97 -1.64 -23.00 4.26
CA LEU A 97 -1.90 -22.31 5.52
C LEU A 97 -1.89 -23.28 6.74
N PRO A 98 -1.18 -22.96 7.85
CA PRO A 98 -1.17 -23.79 9.04
C PRO A 98 -2.51 -23.88 9.77
N TRP A 99 -2.66 -24.92 10.60
CA TRP A 99 -3.63 -24.91 11.69
C TRP A 99 -3.33 -23.74 12.65
N GLY A 100 -4.25 -22.77 12.75
CA GLY A 100 -4.05 -21.52 13.49
C GLY A 100 -4.03 -20.24 12.64
N THR A 101 -4.11 -20.36 11.31
CA THR A 101 -4.13 -19.19 10.39
C THR A 101 -5.22 -18.16 10.71
N GLY A 102 -6.35 -18.57 11.28
CA GLY A 102 -7.37 -17.63 11.75
C GLY A 102 -6.86 -16.59 12.76
N ALA A 103 -5.83 -16.92 13.56
CA ALA A 103 -5.19 -15.96 14.45
C ALA A 103 -4.29 -14.97 13.69
N ALA A 104 -3.53 -15.45 12.70
CA ALA A 104 -2.71 -14.60 11.84
C ALA A 104 -3.57 -13.64 11.00
N LEU A 105 -4.69 -14.13 10.42
CA LEU A 105 -5.66 -13.29 9.69
C LEU A 105 -6.27 -12.20 10.60
N LYS A 106 -6.67 -12.56 11.83
CA LYS A 106 -7.17 -11.59 12.81
C LYS A 106 -6.11 -10.57 13.20
N PHE A 107 -4.86 -10.99 13.37
CA PHE A 107 -3.75 -10.08 13.66
C PHE A 107 -3.49 -9.11 12.52
N MET A 108 -3.48 -9.59 11.27
CA MET A 108 -3.33 -8.73 10.08
C MET A 108 -4.45 -7.67 10.01
N LYS A 109 -5.71 -8.06 10.28
CA LYS A 109 -6.84 -7.13 10.36
C LYS A 109 -6.77 -6.17 11.55
N TYR A 110 -6.16 -6.58 12.65
CA TYR A 110 -5.93 -5.71 13.80
C TYR A 110 -4.88 -4.64 13.50
N VAL A 111 -3.78 -5.02 12.83
CA VAL A 111 -2.73 -4.10 12.39
C VAL A 111 -3.25 -3.17 11.28
N ASP A 112 -3.98 -3.73 10.32
CA ASP A 112 -4.56 -3.00 9.19
C ASP A 112 -6.03 -3.40 8.96
N PRO A 113 -6.98 -2.59 9.48
CA PRO A 113 -8.41 -2.83 9.30
C PRO A 113 -8.87 -2.74 7.84
N THR A 114 -8.14 -2.04 6.99
CA THR A 114 -8.45 -1.85 5.56
C THR A 114 -7.86 -2.91 4.64
N LEU A 115 -7.03 -3.81 5.17
CA LEU A 115 -6.44 -4.90 4.41
C LEU A 115 -7.52 -5.84 3.88
N SER A 116 -7.67 -5.94 2.57
CA SER A 116 -8.44 -7.00 1.91
C SER A 116 -7.50 -8.12 1.51
N HIS A 117 -7.96 -9.36 1.53
CA HIS A 117 -7.10 -10.48 1.20
C HIS A 117 -7.89 -11.67 0.69
N ASP A 118 -7.23 -12.49 -0.12
CA ASP A 118 -7.63 -13.85 -0.44
C ASP A 118 -6.43 -14.79 -0.31
N LEU A 119 -6.07 -15.09 0.94
CA LEU A 119 -4.95 -15.97 1.25
C LEU A 119 -5.37 -17.45 1.35
N THR A 120 -6.68 -17.71 1.41
CA THR A 120 -7.27 -19.04 1.61
C THR A 120 -7.71 -19.71 0.32
N CYS A 121 -7.62 -19.01 -0.82
CA CYS A 121 -8.07 -19.53 -2.10
C CYS A 121 -7.37 -20.84 -2.47
N THR A 122 -8.17 -21.86 -2.78
CA THR A 122 -7.70 -23.17 -3.23
C THR A 122 -7.98 -23.33 -4.72
N ALA A 123 -6.91 -23.47 -5.49
CA ALA A 123 -6.84 -24.07 -6.83
C ALA A 123 -7.00 -23.21 -8.10
N SER A 124 -7.40 -21.92 -8.09
CA SER A 124 -7.49 -21.16 -9.36
C SER A 124 -7.05 -19.69 -9.35
N GLN A 125 -6.63 -19.11 -8.22
CA GLN A 125 -6.20 -17.71 -8.15
C GLN A 125 -4.92 -17.53 -7.34
N LYS A 126 -4.11 -16.55 -7.73
CA LYS A 126 -2.92 -16.10 -7.00
C LYS A 126 -3.34 -15.51 -5.65
N PRO A 127 -2.82 -16.01 -4.51
CA PRO A 127 -3.16 -15.42 -3.22
C PRO A 127 -2.67 -13.99 -3.10
N TRP A 128 -3.38 -13.17 -2.32
CA TRP A 128 -3.01 -11.78 -2.12
C TRP A 128 -3.54 -11.19 -0.81
N ALA A 129 -2.91 -10.11 -0.37
CA ALA A 129 -3.35 -9.28 0.74
C ALA A 129 -2.95 -7.83 0.46
N LEU A 130 -3.92 -6.98 0.10
CA LEU A 130 -3.72 -5.61 -0.37
C LEU A 130 -4.56 -4.62 0.45
N SER A 131 -4.00 -3.43 0.67
CA SER A 131 -4.63 -2.36 1.43
C SER A 131 -4.34 -1.01 0.76
N PRO A 132 -5.19 0.02 0.90
CA PRO A 132 -4.86 1.35 0.41
C PRO A 132 -3.53 1.85 1.00
N LEU A 133 -2.62 2.30 0.14
CA LEU A 133 -1.26 2.69 0.52
C LEU A 133 -1.26 3.74 1.65
N VAL A 134 -2.14 4.74 1.54
CA VAL A 134 -2.27 5.83 2.52
C VAL A 134 -2.70 5.36 3.91
N ALA A 135 -3.40 4.22 4.00
CA ALA A 135 -3.87 3.64 5.26
C ALA A 135 -2.87 2.64 5.86
N THR A 136 -2.25 1.81 5.02
CA THR A 136 -1.46 0.65 5.48
C THR A 136 -0.05 1.01 5.98
N MET A 137 0.56 2.05 5.41
CA MET A 137 1.96 2.40 5.70
C MET A 137 2.14 2.80 7.18
N PRO A 138 3.08 2.19 7.93
CA PRO A 138 3.45 2.62 9.28
C PRO A 138 3.88 4.08 9.31
N HIS A 139 4.76 4.46 8.38
CA HIS A 139 5.27 5.82 8.23
C HIS A 139 5.10 6.29 6.80
N LEU A 140 4.50 7.46 6.65
CA LEU A 140 4.23 8.09 5.36
C LEU A 140 4.45 9.58 5.48
N ARG A 141 5.25 10.11 4.55
CA ARG A 141 5.40 11.54 4.32
C ARG A 141 4.89 11.87 2.92
N HIS A 142 4.08 12.90 2.83
CA HIS A 142 3.66 13.51 1.59
C HIS A 142 4.24 14.92 1.50
N GLY A 143 4.94 15.20 0.41
CA GLY A 143 5.44 16.51 0.05
C GLY A 143 4.93 16.94 -1.31
N ARG A 144 4.89 18.26 -1.53
CA ARG A 144 4.57 18.83 -2.85
C ARG A 144 5.85 19.31 -3.52
N LEU A 145 6.10 18.82 -4.72
CA LEU A 145 7.13 19.37 -5.58
C LEU A 145 6.68 20.73 -6.12
N PRO A 146 7.60 21.70 -6.27
CA PRO A 146 7.26 22.95 -6.92
C PRO A 146 6.85 22.70 -8.37
N PRO A 147 5.94 23.53 -8.92
CA PRO A 147 5.62 23.48 -10.33
C PRO A 147 6.90 23.72 -11.13
N SER A 148 7.19 22.83 -12.09
CA SER A 148 8.30 22.95 -13.02
C SER A 148 8.16 24.29 -13.78
N SER A 149 8.96 25.28 -13.37
CA SER A 149 8.97 26.61 -13.97
C SER A 149 9.98 26.58 -15.12
N PRO A 150 9.60 26.90 -16.37
CA PRO A 150 10.51 26.83 -17.52
C PRO A 150 11.58 27.95 -17.56
N SER A 151 11.90 28.63 -16.45
CA SER A 151 12.69 29.87 -16.49
C SER A 151 13.58 30.19 -15.28
N CYS A 152 14.05 29.19 -14.52
CA CYS A 152 15.12 29.42 -13.54
C CYS A 152 16.15 28.29 -13.62
N ASP A 153 17.43 28.67 -13.62
CA ASP A 153 18.58 27.75 -13.64
C ASP A 153 18.36 26.54 -12.73
N ASP A 154 18.53 25.36 -13.33
CA ASP A 154 18.11 24.02 -12.90
C ASP A 154 18.90 23.46 -11.70
N THR A 155 19.32 24.32 -10.75
CA THR A 155 20.38 23.97 -9.79
C THR A 155 20.01 23.92 -8.32
N ASP A 156 18.81 24.33 -7.88
CA ASP A 156 18.57 24.50 -6.43
C ASP A 156 17.25 23.93 -5.85
N ILE A 157 16.49 23.13 -6.59
CA ILE A 157 15.38 22.35 -5.99
C ILE A 157 15.56 20.86 -6.27
N ALA A 158 16.60 20.29 -5.67
CA ALA A 158 16.75 18.84 -5.63
C ALA A 158 15.65 18.23 -4.75
N ASP A 159 15.13 17.07 -5.18
CA ASP A 159 14.28 16.25 -4.34
C ASP A 159 14.95 15.98 -2.98
N PRO A 160 14.16 15.87 -1.89
CA PRO A 160 14.72 15.59 -0.58
C PRO A 160 15.53 14.30 -0.61
N PRO A 161 16.72 14.26 0.02
CA PRO A 161 17.63 13.13 -0.07
C PRO A 161 16.98 11.84 0.41
N PHE A 162 17.35 10.73 -0.24
CA PHE A 162 16.82 9.41 0.05
C PHE A 162 17.95 8.36 0.01
N PRO A 163 17.94 7.39 0.94
CA PRO A 163 17.02 7.26 2.06
C PRO A 163 17.16 8.40 3.09
N PRO A 164 16.12 8.70 3.87
CA PRO A 164 16.18 9.75 4.88
C PRO A 164 17.27 9.47 5.93
N GLN A 165 18.09 10.48 6.25
CA GLN A 165 19.13 10.38 7.29
C GLN A 165 18.58 10.16 8.71
N ARG A 166 17.27 10.30 8.90
CA ARG A 166 16.57 10.08 10.18
C ARG A 166 15.36 9.21 9.92
N SER A 167 14.85 8.57 10.97
CA SER A 167 13.64 7.75 10.86
C SER A 167 12.49 8.56 10.25
N LEU A 168 11.83 7.95 9.27
CA LEU A 168 10.67 8.56 8.66
C LEU A 168 9.54 8.63 9.70
N THR A 169 9.01 9.84 9.90
CA THR A 169 7.82 10.08 10.69
C THR A 169 6.66 10.47 9.78
N ASP A 170 5.45 10.31 10.29
CA ASP A 170 4.26 10.76 9.59
C ASP A 170 4.28 12.27 9.33
N ASP A 171 4.11 12.65 8.07
CA ASP A 171 3.86 14.03 7.66
C ASP A 171 2.81 14.03 6.54
N THR A 172 1.61 14.44 6.91
CA THR A 172 0.42 14.52 6.04
C THR A 172 0.02 15.97 5.76
N SER A 173 0.90 16.92 6.08
CA SER A 173 0.58 18.35 6.08
C SER A 173 0.14 18.89 4.74
N SER A 174 0.63 18.28 3.66
CA SER A 174 0.33 18.70 2.29
C SER A 174 -0.77 17.87 1.60
N LEU A 175 -1.28 16.80 2.24
CA LEU A 175 -2.27 15.90 1.59
C LEU A 175 -3.56 16.63 1.23
N HIS A 176 -3.95 17.66 1.99
CA HIS A 176 -5.13 18.47 1.71
C HIS A 176 -5.02 19.29 0.41
N LEU A 177 -3.82 19.46 -0.15
CA LEU A 177 -3.57 20.13 -1.42
C LEU A 177 -3.69 19.17 -2.62
N ALA A 178 -3.60 17.87 -2.37
CA ALA A 178 -3.68 16.77 -3.33
C ALA A 178 -5.16 16.45 -3.61
N ALA A 179 -5.88 17.39 -4.26
CA ALA A 179 -7.31 17.32 -4.52
C ALA A 179 -7.62 16.81 -5.94
N PRO A 180 -8.85 16.32 -6.22
CA PRO A 180 -9.24 15.89 -7.57
C PRO A 180 -8.94 16.95 -8.64
N PRO A 181 -8.55 16.52 -9.86
CA PRO A 181 -8.14 17.42 -10.95
C PRO A 181 -9.26 18.41 -11.37
N ASP A 182 -10.53 18.04 -11.17
CA ASP A 182 -11.69 18.84 -11.59
C ASP A 182 -12.11 19.95 -10.60
N ILE A 183 -11.39 20.14 -9.48
CA ILE A 183 -11.70 21.20 -8.50
C ILE A 183 -10.80 22.42 -8.73
N PRO A 184 -11.36 23.58 -9.14
CA PRO A 184 -10.59 24.81 -9.37
C PRO A 184 -9.78 25.22 -8.14
N THR A 185 -8.51 25.56 -8.36
CA THR A 185 -7.51 25.98 -7.36
C THR A 185 -7.98 27.11 -6.44
N ARG A 186 -8.93 27.96 -6.88
CA ARG A 186 -9.46 29.10 -6.09
C ARG A 186 -10.32 28.71 -4.88
N LEU A 187 -10.81 27.47 -4.79
CA LEU A 187 -11.50 26.98 -3.59
C LEU A 187 -10.53 26.37 -2.55
N ARG A 188 -9.23 26.24 -2.88
CA ARG A 188 -8.23 25.54 -2.04
C ARG A 188 -7.74 26.34 -0.82
N SER A 189 -8.02 27.65 -0.72
CA SER A 189 -7.49 28.54 0.33
C SER A 189 -8.51 28.96 1.40
N GLY A 190 -9.62 28.24 1.57
CA GLY A 190 -10.62 28.53 2.60
C GLY A 190 -10.12 28.22 4.01
N SER A 191 -9.47 29.18 4.67
CA SER A 191 -9.26 29.15 6.13
C SER A 191 -10.61 29.22 6.84
N PRO A 192 -10.99 28.27 7.72
CA PRO A 192 -12.13 28.49 8.58
C PRO A 192 -11.70 29.42 9.71
N SER A 193 -12.13 30.69 9.60
CA SER A 193 -12.08 31.64 10.71
C SER A 193 -12.86 31.08 11.90
N SER A 194 -12.18 30.92 13.03
CA SER A 194 -12.78 30.56 14.31
C SER A 194 -13.75 31.66 14.76
N SER A 195 -15.05 31.47 14.57
CA SER A 195 -16.08 32.24 15.26
C SER A 195 -16.54 31.50 16.50
N SER A 196 -16.02 31.94 17.64
CA SER A 196 -16.56 31.67 18.98
C SER A 196 -17.96 32.25 19.12
N SER A 197 -18.94 31.43 19.50
CA SER A 197 -20.20 31.92 20.06
C SER A 197 -20.60 31.08 21.28
N SER A 198 -20.35 31.66 22.44
CA SER A 198 -20.98 31.35 23.72
C SER A 198 -22.44 31.82 23.73
N SER A 199 -23.37 30.98 24.20
CA SER A 199 -24.30 31.33 25.31
C SER A 199 -25.43 30.32 25.52
N SER A 200 -25.55 29.92 26.80
CA SER A 200 -26.76 29.71 27.62
C SER A 200 -27.81 28.64 27.30
N THR A 201 -27.87 27.71 28.26
CA THR A 201 -29.01 27.01 28.87
C THR A 201 -30.41 27.58 28.65
N ALA A 202 -31.34 26.73 28.23
CA ALA A 202 -32.72 26.69 28.74
C ALA A 202 -33.32 25.29 28.53
N SER A 203 -33.95 24.78 29.59
CA SER A 203 -34.63 23.50 29.70
C SER A 203 -36.06 23.54 29.17
N SER A 204 -36.49 22.50 28.45
CA SER A 204 -37.89 22.04 28.48
C SER A 204 -38.03 20.61 27.95
N ARG A 205 -38.71 19.79 28.74
CA ARG A 205 -39.14 18.41 28.45
C ARG A 205 -40.25 18.41 27.40
N SER A 206 -40.25 17.46 26.47
CA SER A 206 -41.22 16.35 26.41
C SER A 206 -41.40 15.76 25.00
N SER A 207 -41.75 14.47 25.02
CA SER A 207 -42.49 13.67 24.04
C SER A 207 -41.74 13.04 22.85
N ARG A 208 -42.10 11.77 22.70
CA ARG A 208 -41.59 10.74 21.79
C ARG A 208 -42.04 11.00 20.35
N SER A 209 -41.15 10.79 19.40
CA SER A 209 -41.50 10.10 18.15
C SER A 209 -40.26 9.41 17.58
N SER A 210 -40.46 8.15 17.23
CA SER A 210 -39.55 7.28 16.48
C SER A 210 -39.48 7.72 15.01
N ASP A 211 -38.42 7.25 14.35
CA ASP A 211 -38.13 7.27 12.91
C ASP A 211 -37.32 8.42 12.31
N SER A 212 -36.39 8.01 11.42
CA SER A 212 -35.54 8.78 10.51
C SER A 212 -34.17 9.32 10.99
N LYS A 213 -33.31 8.46 11.58
CA LYS A 213 -31.85 8.73 11.70
C LYS A 213 -30.99 7.79 10.86
N LYS A 214 -31.13 7.82 9.52
CA LYS A 214 -30.18 7.15 8.61
C LYS A 214 -29.68 7.99 7.43
N SER A 215 -30.26 9.16 7.12
CA SER A 215 -29.88 9.92 5.92
C SER A 215 -28.84 11.05 6.14
N LYS A 216 -28.67 11.58 7.36
CA LYS A 216 -27.78 12.74 7.62
C LYS A 216 -26.28 12.44 7.76
N LYS A 217 -25.86 11.17 7.83
CA LYS A 217 -24.44 10.80 8.07
C LYS A 217 -23.58 10.82 6.81
N LYS A 218 -24.17 10.65 5.60
CA LYS A 218 -23.44 10.63 4.33
C LYS A 218 -22.92 12.01 3.90
N ASN A 219 -23.61 13.10 4.25
CA ASN A 219 -23.23 14.45 3.78
C ASN A 219 -22.22 15.19 4.68
N LYS A 220 -21.86 14.66 5.86
CA LYS A 220 -20.91 15.33 6.75
C LYS A 220 -19.45 15.11 6.32
N ALA A 221 -19.12 13.94 5.79
CA ALA A 221 -17.75 13.57 5.43
C ALA A 221 -17.18 14.40 4.25
N MET A 222 -18.04 14.91 3.37
CA MET A 222 -17.62 15.77 2.26
C MET A 222 -17.43 17.25 2.67
N GLN A 223 -17.79 17.59 3.91
CA GLN A 223 -17.74 18.96 4.44
C GLN A 223 -16.52 19.20 5.36
N ASP A 224 -15.99 18.14 5.97
CA ASP A 224 -14.74 18.18 6.74
C ASP A 224 -13.59 17.86 5.77
N GLY A 225 -12.87 18.89 5.31
CA GLY A 225 -11.71 18.72 4.41
C GLY A 225 -10.60 17.83 5.00
N VAL A 226 -9.66 17.40 4.16
CA VAL A 226 -8.53 16.55 4.59
C VAL A 226 -7.77 17.21 5.75
N PRO A 227 -7.59 16.53 6.90
CA PRO A 227 -6.87 17.09 8.03
C PRO A 227 -5.42 17.45 7.68
N ARG A 228 -4.96 18.59 8.19
CA ARG A 228 -3.61 19.13 7.92
C ARG A 228 -2.49 18.46 8.72
N SER A 229 -2.78 17.58 9.65
CA SER A 229 -1.76 16.88 10.42
C SER A 229 -2.36 15.67 11.09
N MET A 230 -1.87 14.50 10.73
CA MET A 230 -2.24 13.23 11.30
C MET A 230 -0.98 12.46 11.64
N ASN A 231 -0.93 11.86 12.83
CA ASN A 231 0.02 10.78 13.12
C ASN A 231 -0.43 9.47 12.45
N SER A 232 0.37 8.42 12.55
CA SER A 232 0.13 7.13 11.89
C SER A 232 -1.23 6.50 12.24
N GLN A 233 -1.62 6.57 13.52
CA GLN A 233 -2.90 6.00 13.97
C GLN A 233 -4.09 6.81 13.46
N GLN A 234 -4.01 8.15 13.52
CA GLN A 234 -5.03 9.06 13.01
C GLN A 234 -5.19 8.91 11.50
N ARG A 235 -4.07 8.85 10.75
CA ARG A 235 -4.05 8.67 9.30
C ARG A 235 -4.73 7.36 8.92
N ARG A 236 -4.33 6.25 9.54
CA ARG A 236 -4.93 4.92 9.31
C ARG A 236 -6.44 4.92 9.59
N SER A 237 -6.86 5.55 10.70
CA SER A 237 -8.28 5.67 11.04
C SER A 237 -9.05 6.59 10.09
N TYR A 238 -8.43 7.67 9.59
CA TYR A 238 -9.06 8.60 8.65
C TYR A 238 -9.26 7.94 7.29
N PHE A 239 -8.20 7.34 6.74
CA PHE A 239 -8.23 6.66 5.45
C PHE A 239 -8.86 5.26 5.50
N SER A 240 -9.41 4.83 6.64
CA SER A 240 -10.29 3.66 6.65
C SER A 240 -11.60 3.89 5.88
N SER A 241 -11.98 5.16 5.69
CA SER A 241 -13.13 5.56 4.88
C SER A 241 -12.75 5.70 3.40
N GLU A 242 -13.50 5.03 2.53
CA GLU A 242 -13.39 5.15 1.07
C GLU A 242 -13.57 6.59 0.59
N ALA A 243 -14.58 7.30 1.11
CA ALA A 243 -14.83 8.69 0.75
C ALA A 243 -13.64 9.62 1.04
N HIS A 244 -12.93 9.40 2.15
CA HIS A 244 -11.72 10.17 2.48
C HIS A 244 -10.55 9.84 1.54
N ARG A 245 -10.44 8.59 1.08
CA ARG A 245 -9.43 8.20 0.11
C ARG A 245 -9.72 8.79 -1.28
N GLN A 246 -10.98 8.77 -1.70
CA GLN A 246 -11.42 9.37 -2.97
C GLN A 246 -11.27 10.91 -3.00
N ALA A 247 -11.16 11.56 -1.83
CA ALA A 247 -10.90 12.99 -1.71
C ALA A 247 -9.43 13.38 -1.93
N VAL A 248 -8.49 12.42 -1.97
CA VAL A 248 -7.06 12.65 -2.15
C VAL A 248 -6.59 12.05 -3.48
N TRP A 249 -5.90 12.85 -4.29
CA TRP A 249 -5.41 12.50 -5.62
C TRP A 249 -3.91 12.76 -5.72
N LEU A 250 -3.15 11.70 -5.97
CA LEU A 250 -1.69 11.70 -6.02
C LEU A 250 -1.24 11.74 -7.48
N GLY A 251 -0.41 12.72 -7.84
CA GLY A 251 0.06 12.91 -9.22
C GLY A 251 1.50 13.40 -9.30
N PRO A 252 1.87 14.05 -10.43
CA PRO A 252 3.27 14.41 -10.71
C PRO A 252 3.89 15.40 -9.73
N GLU A 253 3.07 16.12 -8.96
CA GLU A 253 3.53 17.09 -7.97
C GLU A 253 3.57 16.49 -6.55
N ASP A 254 3.12 15.25 -6.36
CA ASP A 254 2.97 14.62 -5.05
C ASP A 254 4.10 13.63 -4.80
N LEU A 255 5.15 14.09 -4.11
CA LEU A 255 6.25 13.23 -3.68
C LEU A 255 5.83 12.45 -2.43
N ILE A 256 5.82 11.14 -2.55
CA ILE A 256 5.44 10.21 -1.49
C ILE A 256 6.71 9.52 -1.01
N THR A 257 6.97 9.59 0.29
CA THR A 257 8.02 8.79 0.93
C THR A 257 7.37 7.87 1.97
N THR A 258 7.67 6.58 1.93
CA THR A 258 7.12 5.58 2.85
C THR A 258 8.21 4.72 3.45
N ASP A 259 7.93 4.18 4.63
CA ASP A 259 8.76 3.19 5.31
C ASP A 259 7.81 2.09 5.84
N PHE A 260 7.76 0.98 5.10
CA PHE A 260 6.98 -0.20 5.47
C PHE A 260 7.86 -1.12 6.31
N CYS A 261 7.80 -0.91 7.63
CA CYS A 261 8.65 -1.61 8.59
C CYS A 261 7.85 -2.22 9.74
N TYR A 262 8.19 -3.44 10.12
CA TYR A 262 7.60 -4.12 11.26
C TYR A 262 8.59 -5.04 11.97
N GLY A 263 8.24 -5.44 13.19
CA GLY A 263 9.01 -6.37 14.03
C GLY A 263 8.47 -7.79 14.09
N PHE A 264 7.39 -8.08 13.38
CA PHE A 264 6.72 -9.37 13.45
C PHE A 264 7.19 -10.39 12.40
N LEU A 265 8.03 -10.01 11.41
CA LEU A 265 8.66 -10.97 10.50
C LEU A 265 10.16 -11.00 10.74
N GLU A 266 10.70 -12.18 10.99
CA GLU A 266 12.15 -12.41 11.04
C GLU A 266 12.52 -13.27 9.84
N PHE A 267 13.56 -12.89 9.09
CA PHE A 267 13.99 -13.63 7.91
C PHE A 267 15.17 -14.58 8.19
N ALA A 268 15.88 -14.40 9.31
CA ALA A 268 17.03 -15.21 9.72
C ALA A 268 16.92 -15.60 11.21
N PRO A 269 17.36 -16.83 11.60
CA PRO A 269 17.91 -17.90 10.74
C PRO A 269 16.83 -18.66 9.95
N SER A 270 15.55 -18.41 10.20
CA SER A 270 14.45 -18.92 9.38
C SER A 270 13.34 -17.89 9.30
N LEU A 271 12.57 -17.91 8.21
CA LEU A 271 11.44 -17.00 8.01
C LEU A 271 10.31 -17.31 9.02
N ARG A 272 10.09 -16.41 9.99
CA ARG A 272 9.10 -16.58 11.08
C ARG A 272 8.22 -15.36 11.25
N LEU A 273 6.91 -15.61 11.44
CA LEU A 273 5.95 -14.63 11.93
C LEU A 273 5.87 -14.71 13.45
N ARG A 274 6.16 -13.62 14.15
CA ARG A 274 6.00 -13.47 15.61
C ARG A 274 4.75 -12.67 15.92
N LEU A 275 3.80 -13.29 16.60
CA LEU A 275 2.59 -12.63 17.09
C LEU A 275 2.76 -12.21 18.55
N PRO A 276 2.00 -11.19 19.01
CA PRO A 276 1.93 -10.83 20.43
C PRO A 276 1.57 -12.04 21.31
N GLY A 277 2.14 -12.11 22.51
CA GLY A 277 1.92 -13.22 23.44
C GLY A 277 2.83 -14.43 23.24
N GLY A 278 3.91 -14.29 22.45
CA GLY A 278 4.94 -15.32 22.29
C GLY A 278 4.61 -16.44 21.29
N LEU A 279 3.50 -16.32 20.57
CA LEU A 279 3.14 -17.22 19.48
C LEU A 279 4.03 -16.95 18.25
N GLY A 280 4.50 -18.00 17.59
CA GLY A 280 5.34 -17.89 16.40
C GLY A 280 5.00 -18.96 15.37
N PHE A 281 5.03 -18.58 14.09
CA PHE A 281 4.79 -19.49 12.96
C PHE A 281 6.01 -19.49 12.03
N ASP A 282 6.49 -20.69 11.69
CA ASP A 282 7.55 -20.88 10.69
C ASP A 282 6.95 -20.74 9.28
N LEU A 283 7.04 -19.55 8.69
CA LEU A 283 6.45 -19.24 7.40
C LEU A 283 7.16 -19.95 6.24
N ALA A 284 8.44 -20.30 6.40
CA ALA A 284 9.21 -21.00 5.36
C ALA A 284 8.54 -22.31 4.92
N ARG A 285 7.92 -23.02 5.86
CA ARG A 285 7.19 -24.28 5.60
C ARG A 285 5.89 -24.08 4.82
N TYR A 286 5.33 -22.87 4.85
CA TYR A 286 3.98 -22.57 4.34
C TYR A 286 4.01 -21.83 3.00
N TRP A 287 5.11 -21.14 2.71
CA TRP A 287 5.33 -20.49 1.42
C TRP A 287 5.85 -21.45 0.34
N ASP A 288 6.15 -22.71 0.69
CA ASP A 288 6.55 -23.77 -0.25
C ASP A 288 7.77 -23.37 -1.11
N GLY A 289 8.70 -22.62 -0.53
CA GLY A 289 9.89 -22.09 -1.19
C GLY A 289 9.63 -20.87 -2.09
N GLN A 290 8.39 -20.41 -2.25
CA GLN A 290 8.11 -19.19 -3.01
C GLN A 290 8.50 -17.93 -2.21
N GLY A 291 9.02 -16.93 -2.91
CA GLY A 291 9.29 -15.62 -2.33
C GLY A 291 8.02 -14.87 -1.95
N VAL A 292 8.14 -13.90 -1.06
CA VAL A 292 7.08 -12.92 -0.85
C VAL A 292 7.32 -11.68 -1.68
N ARG A 293 6.30 -11.33 -2.45
CA ARG A 293 6.28 -10.12 -3.27
C ARG A 293 5.51 -9.03 -2.55
N PHE A 294 6.13 -7.88 -2.39
CA PHE A 294 5.52 -6.63 -1.97
C PHE A 294 5.28 -5.79 -3.21
N VAL A 295 4.04 -5.38 -3.44
CA VAL A 295 3.67 -4.60 -4.63
C VAL A 295 2.96 -3.33 -4.26
N CYS A 296 3.27 -2.25 -4.98
CA CYS A 296 2.38 -1.11 -5.12
C CYS A 296 1.67 -1.24 -6.46
N CYS A 297 0.33 -1.24 -6.45
CA CYS A 297 -0.46 -1.50 -7.63
C CYS A 297 -1.75 -0.70 -7.64
N GLU A 298 -2.38 -0.66 -8.80
CA GLU A 298 -3.70 -0.08 -8.99
C GLU A 298 -4.80 -1.06 -8.57
N ARG A 299 -5.86 -0.56 -7.94
CA ARG A 299 -7.09 -1.32 -7.73
C ARG A 299 -7.74 -1.63 -9.08
N ARG A 300 -8.06 -2.89 -9.34
CA ARG A 300 -8.83 -3.25 -10.53
C ARG A 300 -10.25 -2.70 -10.40
N GLN A 301 -10.66 -1.88 -11.37
CA GLN A 301 -12.05 -1.46 -11.52
C GLN A 301 -12.80 -2.61 -12.18
N VAL A 302 -13.79 -3.18 -11.50
CA VAL A 302 -14.68 -4.17 -12.11
C VAL A 302 -15.59 -3.44 -13.08
N SER A 303 -15.44 -3.68 -14.38
CA SER A 303 -16.32 -3.08 -15.38
C SER A 303 -17.75 -3.59 -15.15
N THR A 304 -18.71 -2.69 -14.94
CA THR A 304 -20.13 -3.07 -14.79
C THR A 304 -20.76 -3.58 -16.09
N PHE A 305 -20.00 -3.72 -17.18
CA PHE A 305 -20.49 -4.22 -18.47
C PHE A 305 -20.56 -5.75 -18.54
N ASP A 306 -19.91 -6.49 -17.64
CA ASP A 306 -19.92 -7.97 -17.65
C ASP A 306 -21.18 -8.60 -17.03
N HIS A 307 -22.15 -7.79 -16.62
CA HIS A 307 -23.48 -8.24 -16.17
C HIS A 307 -24.61 -7.63 -17.01
N ALA A 308 -24.42 -7.51 -18.33
CA ALA A 308 -25.55 -7.32 -19.23
C ALA A 308 -26.54 -8.47 -19.05
N LEU A 309 -27.78 -8.11 -18.71
CA LEU A 309 -28.93 -9.00 -18.51
C LEU A 309 -29.07 -10.02 -19.66
N PRO A 310 -29.54 -11.25 -19.39
CA PRO A 310 -29.80 -12.21 -20.47
C PRO A 310 -30.83 -11.60 -21.41
N VAL A 311 -30.39 -11.27 -22.62
CA VAL A 311 -31.26 -10.88 -23.73
C VAL A 311 -32.02 -12.15 -24.11
N HIS A 312 -33.35 -12.11 -24.01
CA HIS A 312 -34.23 -13.11 -24.59
C HIS A 312 -33.97 -13.15 -26.11
N GLU A 313 -33.30 -14.18 -26.60
CA GLU A 313 -33.22 -14.44 -28.03
C GLU A 313 -34.55 -15.02 -28.55
N PRO A 314 -35.03 -14.58 -29.72
CA PRO A 314 -36.13 -15.24 -30.41
C PRO A 314 -35.63 -16.51 -31.12
N GLU A 315 -36.45 -17.55 -31.08
CA GLU A 315 -36.19 -18.84 -31.73
C GLU A 315 -35.98 -18.71 -33.25
N GLY A 316 -34.93 -19.37 -33.74
CA GLY A 316 -34.88 -19.88 -35.11
C GLY A 316 -33.83 -19.25 -36.01
N SER A 317 -32.64 -19.84 -36.04
CA SER A 317 -31.87 -20.06 -37.28
C SER A 317 -30.61 -20.89 -37.01
N GLU A 318 -30.44 -21.94 -37.82
CA GLU A 318 -29.26 -22.81 -37.83
C GLU A 318 -28.07 -22.07 -38.46
N TYR A 319 -26.97 -21.97 -37.72
CA TYR A 319 -25.67 -21.52 -38.24
C TYR A 319 -24.58 -22.45 -37.68
N GLU A 320 -23.69 -22.87 -38.57
CA GLU A 320 -22.65 -23.87 -38.38
C GLU A 320 -21.70 -23.57 -37.19
N GLU A 321 -21.47 -24.57 -36.35
CA GLU A 321 -20.46 -24.58 -35.29
C GLU A 321 -19.07 -24.42 -35.91
N LYS A 322 -18.49 -23.22 -35.79
CA LYS A 322 -17.04 -23.09 -35.71
C LYS A 322 -16.67 -23.22 -34.25
N GLU A 323 -15.90 -24.27 -33.94
CA GLU A 323 -15.21 -24.45 -32.67
C GLU A 323 -14.41 -23.17 -32.34
N HIS A 324 -15.01 -22.31 -31.52
CA HIS A 324 -14.25 -21.34 -30.76
C HIS A 324 -13.62 -22.14 -29.62
N GLU A 325 -12.30 -22.29 -29.67
CA GLU A 325 -11.49 -22.78 -28.57
C GLU A 325 -11.97 -22.11 -27.28
N GLY A 326 -12.47 -22.94 -26.36
CA GLY A 326 -12.89 -22.51 -25.05
C GLY A 326 -11.70 -21.89 -24.33
N GLY A 327 -11.66 -20.55 -24.34
CA GLY A 327 -10.84 -19.80 -23.42
C GLY A 327 -11.26 -20.19 -22.01
N THR A 328 -10.34 -20.83 -21.29
CA THR A 328 -10.44 -21.00 -19.85
C THR A 328 -10.76 -19.65 -19.24
N GLY A 329 -11.80 -19.58 -18.41
CA GLY A 329 -12.05 -18.40 -17.58
C GLY A 329 -10.92 -18.27 -16.57
N ASP A 330 -9.81 -17.70 -16.99
CA ASP A 330 -8.67 -17.37 -16.15
C ASP A 330 -9.16 -16.31 -15.16
N GLY A 331 -9.25 -16.70 -13.89
CA GLY A 331 -9.66 -15.80 -12.82
C GLY A 331 -8.67 -14.65 -12.71
N GLU A 332 -9.03 -13.50 -13.27
CA GLU A 332 -8.15 -12.33 -13.33
C GLU A 332 -7.75 -11.83 -11.94
N ASP A 333 -6.52 -11.35 -11.82
CA ASP A 333 -5.98 -10.79 -10.57
C ASP A 333 -6.81 -9.55 -10.13
N PRO A 334 -7.09 -9.36 -8.83
CA PRO A 334 -7.91 -8.25 -8.31
C PRO A 334 -7.19 -6.89 -8.27
N TRP A 335 -5.93 -6.86 -8.69
CA TRP A 335 -5.17 -5.64 -8.94
C TRP A 335 -4.97 -5.42 -10.44
N GLY A 336 -4.84 -4.16 -10.82
CA GLY A 336 -4.47 -3.75 -12.17
C GLY A 336 -2.96 -3.59 -12.30
N ARG A 337 -2.55 -2.48 -12.92
CA ARG A 337 -1.14 -2.16 -13.16
C ARG A 337 -0.32 -2.17 -11.87
N VAL A 338 0.86 -2.80 -11.90
CA VAL A 338 1.87 -2.70 -10.84
C VAL A 338 2.77 -1.50 -11.14
N PHE A 339 3.07 -0.70 -10.12
CA PHE A 339 3.97 0.46 -10.20
C PHE A 339 5.41 0.09 -9.83
N TRP A 340 5.55 -0.79 -8.85
CA TRP A 340 6.80 -1.40 -8.44
C TRP A 340 6.55 -2.65 -7.61
N CYS A 341 7.53 -3.54 -7.59
CA CYS A 341 7.53 -4.81 -6.89
C CYS A 341 8.89 -5.02 -6.21
N VAL A 342 8.86 -5.59 -4.99
CA VAL A 342 10.02 -6.11 -4.28
C VAL A 342 9.74 -7.58 -3.93
N SER A 343 10.60 -8.50 -4.37
CA SER A 343 10.53 -9.91 -4.01
C SER A 343 11.62 -10.24 -3.00
N ILE A 344 11.27 -10.87 -1.88
CA ILE A 344 12.22 -11.44 -0.94
C ILE A 344 12.06 -12.95 -0.98
N GLU A 345 13.09 -13.65 -1.42
CA GLU A 345 13.07 -15.10 -1.66
C GLU A 345 14.30 -15.79 -1.08
N MET A 346 14.22 -17.10 -0.95
CA MET A 346 15.38 -17.92 -0.62
C MET A 346 16.21 -18.05 -1.91
N GLY A 347 17.46 -17.61 -1.87
CA GLY A 347 18.41 -17.84 -2.95
C GLY A 347 18.87 -19.29 -2.98
N ASP A 348 19.21 -19.76 -4.16
CA ASP A 348 19.80 -21.09 -4.35
C ASP A 348 21.12 -21.17 -3.58
N GLU A 349 21.37 -22.30 -2.91
CA GLU A 349 22.72 -22.64 -2.46
C GLU A 349 23.55 -22.79 -3.74
N THR A 350 24.32 -21.75 -4.08
CA THR A 350 25.28 -21.85 -5.17
C THR A 350 26.26 -22.94 -4.76
N ASP A 351 26.30 -24.02 -5.54
CA ASP A 351 27.36 -25.02 -5.50
C ASP A 351 28.69 -24.27 -5.67
N GLU A 352 29.35 -23.93 -4.56
CA GLU A 352 30.78 -23.63 -4.56
C GLU A 352 31.48 -24.94 -4.95
N ALA A 353 31.73 -25.08 -6.25
CA ALA A 353 32.56 -26.11 -6.85
C ALA A 353 34.05 -25.77 -6.74
#